data_AF-A0A3M3YL99-F1
#
_entry.id   AF-A0A3M3YL99-F1
#
_cell.length_a   1.000
_cell.length_b   1.000
_cell.length_c   1.000
_cell.angle_alpha   90.00
_cell.angle_beta   90.00
_cell.angle_gamma   90.00
#
_symmetry.space_group_name_H-M   'P 1'
#
loop_
_entity.id
_entity.type
_entity.pdbx_description
1 polymer ?
#
loop_
_entity_poly.entity_id
_entity_poly.type
_entity_poly.pdbx_seq_one_letter_code
_entity_poly.pdbx_strand_id
1 'polypeptide(L)'
;MPLPDHLIGRAVMSNRVISLRHTHKVLPFLILIIVPPHAEGACDLGAQNENGVSICDSGTSAAFTDLTGNHTLIFPAGGTGIVTGNIIYGPGIDSIDMQSGWFQGNVTQAAGVDRFILTAGELSGDLNQGNDPDDFVMSGGTLGSLAQGDGLDTFVMSGGTITRAFEDGDRAVMTGGTIGRVDMKLDNNVFEMSGGSIINNLVTGFGRDTITLSGGSIGGAVSVSGGDDQITVSGGEIRGGIRASFGNDSFNWLNGGYVRTSVAMADGNDTARLYNLSEYFLSASSQLDGGPGDDVLIFDNTRSARPERYANWETVSLDNGTQLDLAGKLILGDSVSNTGVLNVAAGSTLTSVSSGSVVPFNATFRATLNNAGTLDLSGSPLTNTLLIRGNYTGQDGRLLLRSVLGDETSPSDRLVVAQGHIGGSTSMTVSNLGGVGALTRGNGIEVVEASDGATSDSAAFRLQNSLSVGAYQYYLFKGGATAGSENSWYLRSAVISPAEPAPVIPP
;
A
#
# COMPACT_ATOMS: atom_id res chain seq x y z
N MET A 1 25.61 -54.05 53.69
CA MET A 1 26.34 -53.62 54.91
C MET A 1 27.26 -52.48 54.53
N PRO A 2 27.35 -51.39 55.31
CA PRO A 2 26.23 -50.61 55.83
C PRO A 2 26.45 -49.07 55.75
N LEU A 3 25.38 -48.37 56.15
CA LEU A 3 25.11 -46.93 56.33
C LEU A 3 26.11 -46.14 57.21
N PRO A 4 25.94 -44.80 57.27
CA PRO A 4 25.29 -44.25 58.47
C PRO A 4 24.15 -43.25 58.22
N ASP A 5 23.36 -43.11 59.29
CA ASP A 5 22.05 -42.47 59.48
C ASP A 5 22.03 -40.94 59.67
N HIS A 6 20.78 -40.43 59.69
CA HIS A 6 20.24 -39.26 60.42
C HIS A 6 20.25 -37.89 59.69
N LEU A 7 19.23 -37.02 59.75
CA LEU A 7 18.11 -36.80 60.69
C LEU A 7 16.98 -35.95 60.06
N ILE A 8 15.73 -36.22 60.43
CA ILE A 8 14.53 -35.41 60.15
C ILE A 8 14.44 -34.29 61.21
N GLY A 9 14.36 -33.04 60.76
CA GLY A 9 14.18 -31.87 61.63
C GLY A 9 12.72 -31.38 61.65
N ARG A 10 11.96 -31.77 62.68
CA ARG A 10 10.73 -31.10 63.14
C ARG A 10 11.14 -29.94 64.06
N ALA A 11 10.91 -28.70 63.67
CA ALA A 11 11.04 -27.55 64.57
C ALA A 11 9.67 -27.21 65.18
N VAL A 12 9.54 -27.50 66.47
CA VAL A 12 8.44 -27.07 67.34
C VAL A 12 8.74 -25.64 67.78
N MET A 13 7.86 -24.69 67.50
CA MET A 13 7.99 -23.31 67.98
C MET A 13 7.58 -23.24 69.46
N SER A 14 8.53 -22.88 70.31
CA SER A 14 8.36 -22.75 71.77
C SER A 14 7.90 -21.34 72.12
N ASN A 15 6.71 -21.20 72.72
CA ASN A 15 6.24 -19.94 73.28
C ASN A 15 6.97 -19.66 74.61
N ARG A 16 7.90 -18.70 74.61
CA ARG A 16 8.46 -18.12 75.85
C ARG A 16 7.57 -16.98 76.33
N VAL A 17 6.95 -17.17 77.50
CA VAL A 17 6.34 -16.09 78.29
C VAL A 17 7.44 -15.46 79.16
N ILE A 18 7.72 -14.17 78.97
CA ILE A 18 8.65 -13.40 79.82
C ILE A 18 7.80 -12.58 80.80
N SER A 19 7.95 -12.85 82.09
CA SER A 19 7.35 -12.07 83.19
C SER A 19 8.40 -11.16 83.82
N LEU A 20 8.32 -9.85 83.58
CA LEU A 20 9.03 -8.85 84.38
C LEU A 20 8.12 -8.33 85.51
N ARG A 21 8.53 -8.53 86.75
CA ARG A 21 7.94 -7.89 87.93
C ARG A 21 8.72 -6.62 88.26
N HIS A 22 8.06 -5.47 88.24
CA HIS A 22 8.50 -4.27 88.95
C HIS A 22 7.31 -3.61 89.66
N THR A 23 7.59 -3.17 90.88
CA THR A 23 6.65 -2.78 91.92
C THR A 23 6.20 -1.32 91.79
N HIS A 24 4.91 -1.12 92.11
CA HIS A 24 4.17 0.12 92.40
C HIS A 24 3.34 0.79 91.27
N LYS A 25 2.01 0.74 91.51
CA LYS A 25 0.91 1.60 91.03
C LYS A 25 0.75 1.81 89.52
N VAL A 26 0.03 0.92 88.82
CA VAL A 26 -0.86 1.28 87.69
C VAL A 26 -1.97 0.22 87.55
N LEU A 27 -3.19 0.69 87.27
CA LEU A 27 -4.39 -0.04 86.83
C LEU A 27 -4.06 -1.07 85.72
N PRO A 28 -4.61 -2.29 85.69
CA PRO A 28 -4.24 -3.29 84.68
C PRO A 28 -4.84 -2.88 83.32
N PHE A 29 -4.01 -2.44 82.39
CA PHE A 29 -4.40 -2.26 80.99
C PHE A 29 -4.30 -3.62 80.29
N LEU A 30 -5.44 -4.20 79.98
CA LEU A 30 -5.57 -5.41 79.17
C LEU A 30 -5.14 -5.05 77.74
N ILE A 31 -4.02 -5.59 77.26
CA ILE A 31 -3.64 -5.47 75.84
C ILE A 31 -4.50 -6.47 75.06
N LEU A 32 -5.54 -5.95 74.41
CA LEU A 32 -6.33 -6.66 73.41
C LEU A 32 -5.50 -6.74 72.12
N ILE A 33 -4.88 -7.89 71.85
CA ILE A 33 -4.31 -8.18 70.53
C ILE A 33 -5.49 -8.42 69.59
N ILE A 34 -5.87 -7.39 68.85
CA ILE A 34 -6.77 -7.54 67.69
C ILE A 34 -5.91 -8.17 66.60
N VAL A 35 -6.03 -9.48 66.42
CA VAL A 35 -5.58 -10.14 65.19
C VAL A 35 -6.56 -9.68 64.11
N PRO A 36 -6.14 -8.91 63.09
CA PRO A 36 -7.04 -8.57 62.00
C PRO A 36 -7.51 -9.88 61.35
N PRO A 37 -8.79 -10.02 60.97
CA PRO A 37 -9.22 -11.18 60.20
C PRO A 37 -8.35 -11.30 58.95
N HIS A 38 -8.02 -12.53 58.56
CA HIS A 38 -7.36 -12.80 57.29
C HIS A 38 -8.16 -12.07 56.19
N ALA A 39 -7.55 -11.09 55.53
CA ALA A 39 -8.10 -10.54 54.31
C ALA A 39 -7.94 -11.65 53.25
N GLU A 40 -8.98 -12.47 53.08
CA GLU A 40 -9.06 -13.35 51.92
C GLU A 40 -9.04 -12.45 50.68
N GLY A 41 -8.08 -12.70 49.78
CA GLY A 41 -8.01 -11.95 48.53
C GLY A 41 -9.29 -12.17 47.75
N ALA A 42 -9.86 -11.10 47.17
CA ALA A 42 -11.14 -11.16 46.48
C ALA A 42 -11.10 -12.02 45.20
N CYS A 43 -9.92 -12.38 44.70
CA CYS A 43 -9.74 -13.26 43.56
C CYS A 43 -9.93 -14.74 43.93
N ASP A 44 -11.19 -15.14 44.09
CA ASP A 44 -11.60 -16.55 44.16
C ASP A 44 -12.62 -16.82 43.05
N LEU A 45 -12.16 -17.41 41.95
CA LEU A 45 -13.01 -17.73 40.80
C LEU A 45 -14.04 -18.84 41.11
N GLY A 46 -13.82 -19.63 42.16
CA GLY A 46 -14.73 -20.69 42.60
C GLY A 46 -15.93 -20.19 43.40
N ALA A 47 -15.88 -18.95 43.91
CA ALA A 47 -16.94 -18.32 44.70
C ALA A 47 -17.80 -17.37 43.86
N GLN A 48 -18.38 -17.88 42.76
CA GLN A 48 -19.24 -17.08 41.89
C GLN A 48 -20.53 -16.66 42.60
N ASN A 49 -21.06 -15.47 42.27
CA ASN A 49 -22.38 -15.06 42.74
C ASN A 49 -23.51 -15.75 41.95
N GLU A 50 -24.76 -15.58 42.39
CA GLU A 50 -25.95 -16.20 41.75
C GLU A 50 -26.15 -15.82 40.27
N ASN A 51 -25.40 -14.84 39.76
CA ASN A 51 -25.46 -14.35 38.39
C ASN A 51 -24.19 -14.68 37.57
N GLY A 52 -23.31 -15.57 38.05
CA GLY A 52 -22.09 -15.97 37.34
C GLY A 52 -20.98 -14.91 37.31
N VAL A 53 -21.02 -13.92 38.21
CA VAL A 53 -20.02 -12.84 38.25
C VAL A 53 -18.94 -13.14 39.29
N SER A 54 -17.68 -13.04 38.87
CA SER A 54 -16.46 -13.14 39.67
C SER A 54 -15.67 -11.83 39.61
N ILE A 55 -15.16 -11.35 40.75
CA ILE A 55 -14.35 -10.12 40.81
C ILE A 55 -12.96 -10.45 41.33
N CYS A 56 -11.94 -10.35 40.49
CA CYS A 56 -10.55 -10.60 40.85
C CYS A 56 -9.83 -9.27 41.16
N ASP A 57 -10.15 -8.65 42.30
CA ASP A 57 -9.53 -7.38 42.73
C ASP A 57 -8.14 -7.56 43.35
N SER A 58 -7.96 -8.58 44.20
CA SER A 58 -6.69 -8.84 44.91
C SER A 58 -6.51 -10.32 45.25
N GLY A 59 -5.28 -10.73 45.56
CA GLY A 59 -4.97 -12.13 45.87
C GLY A 59 -4.72 -12.97 44.63
N THR A 60 -4.81 -14.29 44.76
CA THR A 60 -4.42 -15.22 43.71
C THR A 60 -5.41 -16.38 43.61
N SER A 61 -5.94 -16.60 42.40
CA SER A 61 -6.71 -17.79 42.05
C SER A 61 -5.86 -18.80 41.27
N ALA A 62 -6.20 -20.07 41.42
CA ALA A 62 -5.70 -21.15 40.58
C ALA A 62 -6.47 -21.20 39.24
N ALA A 63 -6.22 -22.25 38.44
CA ALA A 63 -7.03 -22.55 37.26
C ALA A 63 -8.52 -22.69 37.62
N PHE A 64 -9.39 -22.30 36.68
CA PHE A 64 -10.84 -22.38 36.83
C PHE A 64 -11.46 -23.02 35.60
N THR A 65 -12.47 -23.85 35.79
CA THR A 65 -13.21 -24.50 34.71
C THR A 65 -14.66 -24.60 35.10
N ASP A 66 -15.53 -23.98 34.32
CA ASP A 66 -16.98 -24.12 34.43
C ASP A 66 -17.57 -24.16 33.03
N LEU A 67 -18.19 -25.28 32.69
CA LEU A 67 -18.64 -25.56 31.33
C LEU A 67 -20.13 -25.25 31.13
N THR A 68 -20.75 -24.53 32.07
CA THR A 68 -22.19 -24.28 32.05
C THR A 68 -22.53 -22.85 32.42
N GLY A 69 -23.46 -22.24 31.68
CA GLY A 69 -23.99 -20.92 32.00
C GLY A 69 -23.14 -19.78 31.47
N ASN A 70 -23.48 -18.57 31.89
CA ASN A 70 -22.81 -17.34 31.46
C ASN A 70 -21.89 -16.86 32.58
N HIS A 71 -20.67 -16.46 32.23
CA HIS A 71 -19.68 -16.01 33.19
C HIS A 71 -19.33 -14.54 32.96
N THR A 72 -19.05 -13.82 34.05
CA THR A 72 -18.49 -12.48 33.97
C THR A 72 -17.32 -12.36 34.94
N LEU A 73 -16.12 -12.17 34.43
CA LEU A 73 -14.92 -11.96 35.25
C LEU A 73 -14.45 -10.51 35.13
N ILE A 74 -14.30 -9.84 36.28
CA ILE A 74 -13.88 -8.43 36.33
C ILE A 74 -12.58 -8.31 37.12
N PHE A 75 -11.56 -7.72 36.50
CA PHE A 75 -10.38 -7.19 37.19
C PHE A 75 -10.52 -5.67 37.29
N PRO A 76 -10.96 -5.13 38.43
CA PRO A 76 -11.23 -3.70 38.57
C PRO A 76 -9.94 -2.86 38.43
N ALA A 77 -10.10 -1.60 38.03
CA ALA A 77 -8.98 -0.68 37.90
C ALA A 77 -8.21 -0.54 39.24
N GLY A 78 -6.88 -0.63 39.16
CA GLY A 78 -6.00 -0.56 40.33
C GLY A 78 -5.90 -1.84 41.16
N GLY A 79 -6.59 -2.91 40.77
CA GLY A 79 -6.47 -4.23 41.37
C GLY A 79 -5.11 -4.89 41.18
N THR A 80 -4.82 -5.88 42.01
CA THR A 80 -3.61 -6.71 41.98
C THR A 80 -3.94 -8.21 41.91
N GLY A 81 -5.14 -8.55 41.43
CA GLY A 81 -5.58 -9.94 41.28
C GLY A 81 -4.68 -10.73 40.33
N ILE A 82 -4.41 -11.98 40.68
CA ILE A 82 -3.59 -12.89 39.88
C ILE A 82 -4.36 -14.17 39.61
N VAL A 83 -4.38 -14.65 38.36
CA VAL A 83 -4.83 -16.00 38.01
C VAL A 83 -3.64 -16.77 37.46
N THR A 84 -3.25 -17.84 38.15
CA THR A 84 -2.01 -18.58 37.86
C THR A 84 -2.18 -19.73 36.88
N GLY A 85 -3.41 -20.09 36.53
CA GLY A 85 -3.74 -21.21 35.64
C GLY A 85 -4.75 -20.82 34.57
N ASN A 86 -5.20 -21.81 33.79
CA ASN A 86 -6.13 -21.57 32.70
C ASN A 86 -7.54 -21.28 33.21
N ILE A 87 -8.28 -20.45 32.46
CA ILE A 87 -9.75 -20.38 32.51
C ILE A 87 -10.29 -21.14 31.31
N ILE A 88 -11.25 -22.02 31.55
CA ILE A 88 -11.99 -22.74 30.52
C ILE A 88 -13.47 -22.57 30.84
N TYR A 89 -14.16 -21.77 30.04
CA TYR A 89 -15.60 -21.71 30.04
C TYR A 89 -16.20 -22.71 29.03
N GLY A 90 -17.52 -22.90 29.08
CA GLY A 90 -18.27 -23.73 28.15
C GLY A 90 -19.28 -22.88 27.38
N PRO A 91 -20.30 -23.49 26.75
CA PRO A 91 -21.28 -22.74 26.00
C PRO A 91 -22.00 -21.69 26.88
N GLY A 92 -22.07 -20.44 26.41
CA GLY A 92 -22.58 -19.33 27.22
C GLY A 92 -22.42 -17.97 26.55
N ILE A 93 -22.71 -16.91 27.30
CA ILE A 93 -22.23 -15.56 26.98
C ILE A 93 -21.25 -15.22 28.07
N ASP A 94 -19.97 -15.31 27.75
CA ASP A 94 -18.88 -15.11 28.70
C ASP A 94 -18.20 -13.77 28.47
N SER A 95 -17.99 -13.03 29.55
CA SER A 95 -17.39 -11.71 29.50
C SER A 95 -16.21 -11.59 30.46
N ILE A 96 -15.09 -11.07 29.97
CA ILE A 96 -13.96 -10.69 30.82
C ILE A 96 -13.65 -9.21 30.62
N ASP A 97 -13.69 -8.43 31.70
CA ASP A 97 -13.27 -7.03 31.74
C ASP A 97 -12.01 -6.89 32.58
N MET A 98 -10.88 -6.67 31.91
CA MET A 98 -9.57 -6.58 32.51
C MET A 98 -9.04 -5.15 32.49
N GLN A 99 -9.08 -4.50 33.66
CA GLN A 99 -8.58 -3.14 33.89
C GLN A 99 -7.34 -3.11 34.79
N SER A 100 -6.84 -4.28 35.20
CA SER A 100 -5.63 -4.48 36.01
C SER A 100 -5.29 -5.97 36.07
N GLY A 101 -4.37 -6.35 36.97
CA GLY A 101 -4.13 -7.75 37.30
C GLY A 101 -3.21 -8.49 36.33
N TRP A 102 -2.96 -9.76 36.65
CA TRP A 102 -2.08 -10.64 35.88
C TRP A 102 -2.71 -12.02 35.71
N PHE A 103 -2.72 -12.51 34.48
CA PHE A 103 -3.17 -13.82 34.10
C PHE A 103 -2.01 -14.59 33.47
N GLN A 104 -1.60 -15.69 34.11
CA GLN A 104 -0.43 -16.49 33.73
C GLN A 104 -0.76 -17.76 32.92
N GLY A 105 -2.05 -18.04 32.70
CA GLY A 105 -2.52 -19.14 31.87
C GLY A 105 -3.21 -18.68 30.58
N ASN A 106 -3.93 -19.60 29.95
CA ASN A 106 -4.79 -19.32 28.79
C ASN A 106 -6.25 -19.10 29.21
N VAL A 107 -7.02 -18.41 28.38
CA VAL A 107 -8.46 -18.24 28.49
C VAL A 107 -9.12 -18.89 27.27
N THR A 108 -10.15 -19.71 27.51
CA THR A 108 -11.02 -20.26 26.47
C THR A 108 -12.47 -19.95 26.84
N GLN A 109 -13.18 -19.21 25.99
CA GLN A 109 -14.59 -18.83 26.22
C GLN A 109 -15.55 -19.85 25.57
N ALA A 110 -15.11 -20.49 24.48
CA ALA A 110 -15.72 -21.67 23.85
C ALA A 110 -16.87 -21.35 22.89
N ALA A 111 -18.14 -21.54 23.24
CA ALA A 111 -19.24 -21.35 22.29
C ALA A 111 -20.22 -20.31 22.82
N GLY A 112 -20.82 -19.55 21.93
CA GLY A 112 -21.70 -18.43 22.22
C GLY A 112 -21.02 -17.08 22.04
N VAL A 113 -21.78 -16.01 22.29
CA VAL A 113 -21.38 -14.64 21.94
C VAL A 113 -20.57 -14.06 23.08
N ASP A 114 -19.26 -14.09 22.96
CA ASP A 114 -18.33 -13.80 24.02
C ASP A 114 -17.69 -12.42 23.87
N ARG A 115 -17.20 -11.89 25.00
CA ARG A 115 -16.58 -10.57 25.04
C ARG A 115 -15.34 -10.49 25.92
N PHE A 116 -14.26 -9.93 25.38
CA PHE A 116 -13.09 -9.60 26.18
C PHE A 116 -12.71 -8.12 26.03
N ILE A 117 -12.56 -7.42 27.16
CA ILE A 117 -12.12 -6.03 27.21
C ILE A 117 -10.79 -5.96 27.97
N LEU A 118 -9.74 -5.47 27.32
CA LEU A 118 -8.42 -5.28 27.91
C LEU A 118 -8.04 -3.80 27.91
N THR A 119 -8.23 -3.13 29.04
CA THR A 119 -7.84 -1.70 29.19
C THR A 119 -6.51 -1.53 29.91
N ALA A 120 -6.13 -2.47 30.77
CA ALA A 120 -4.83 -2.58 31.42
C ALA A 120 -4.63 -3.98 32.03
N GLY A 121 -3.43 -4.27 32.53
CA GLY A 121 -3.07 -5.61 33.04
C GLY A 121 -2.36 -6.47 32.01
N GLU A 122 -2.10 -7.73 32.34
CA GLU A 122 -1.37 -8.67 31.49
C GLU A 122 -2.04 -10.04 31.46
N LEU A 123 -2.40 -10.51 30.27
CA LEU A 123 -2.69 -11.91 29.96
C LEU A 123 -1.51 -12.49 29.16
N SER A 124 -0.61 -13.21 29.81
CA SER A 124 0.59 -13.73 29.15
C SER A 124 0.31 -14.89 28.20
N GLY A 125 -0.79 -15.62 28.43
CA GLY A 125 -1.23 -16.74 27.60
C GLY A 125 -2.12 -16.34 26.44
N ASP A 126 -2.77 -17.34 25.86
CA ASP A 126 -3.68 -17.21 24.72
C ASP A 126 -5.10 -16.96 25.18
N LEU A 127 -5.81 -16.13 24.42
CA LEU A 127 -7.27 -15.99 24.45
C LEU A 127 -7.84 -16.66 23.20
N ASN A 128 -8.74 -17.61 23.40
CA ASN A 128 -9.57 -18.22 22.36
C ASN A 128 -11.04 -17.91 22.68
N GLN A 129 -11.73 -17.22 21.78
CA GLN A 129 -13.12 -16.80 22.01
C GLN A 129 -14.09 -17.90 21.56
N GLY A 130 -14.03 -18.39 20.33
CA GLY A 130 -14.92 -19.49 19.99
C GLY A 130 -15.08 -19.75 18.51
N ASN A 131 -16.31 -20.07 18.11
CA ASN A 131 -16.74 -20.20 16.71
C ASN A 131 -18.02 -19.38 16.45
N ASP A 132 -18.56 -18.75 17.48
CA ASP A 132 -19.76 -17.92 17.43
C ASP A 132 -19.32 -16.45 17.44
N PRO A 133 -20.17 -15.49 17.04
CA PRO A 133 -19.73 -14.10 16.90
C PRO A 133 -19.24 -13.47 18.20
N ASP A 134 -18.00 -12.99 18.21
CA ASP A 134 -17.29 -12.52 19.40
C ASP A 134 -16.79 -11.08 19.30
N ASP A 135 -16.67 -10.42 20.45
CA ASP A 135 -16.16 -9.04 20.56
C ASP A 135 -14.85 -8.97 21.37
N PHE A 136 -13.78 -8.43 20.77
CA PHE A 136 -12.54 -8.10 21.44
C PHE A 136 -12.25 -6.60 21.40
N VAL A 137 -12.00 -5.99 22.56
CA VAL A 137 -11.65 -4.56 22.68
C VAL A 137 -10.38 -4.40 23.51
N MET A 138 -9.38 -3.71 22.96
CA MET A 138 -8.11 -3.45 23.63
C MET A 138 -7.68 -1.99 23.52
N SER A 139 -7.50 -1.35 24.68
CA SER A 139 -7.00 0.03 24.76
C SER A 139 -5.68 0.16 25.53
N GLY A 140 -5.21 -0.92 26.17
CA GLY A 140 -3.98 -0.97 26.96
C GLY A 140 -3.64 -2.41 27.35
N GLY A 141 -2.68 -2.58 28.26
CA GLY A 141 -2.26 -3.90 28.73
C GLY A 141 -1.50 -4.74 27.69
N THR A 142 -1.31 -6.02 28.02
CA THR A 142 -0.58 -7.00 27.21
C THR A 142 -1.36 -8.30 27.09
N LEU A 143 -1.39 -8.87 25.88
CA LEU A 143 -1.97 -10.17 25.55
C LEU A 143 -0.92 -11.05 24.85
N GLY A 144 -0.93 -12.36 25.12
CA GLY A 144 -0.14 -13.35 24.40
C GLY A 144 -0.57 -13.48 22.93
N SER A 145 -1.67 -14.17 22.67
CA SER A 145 -2.34 -14.22 21.36
C SER A 145 -3.85 -14.18 21.51
N LEU A 146 -4.52 -13.79 20.43
CA LEU A 146 -5.97 -13.81 20.28
C LEU A 146 -6.32 -14.72 19.10
N ALA A 147 -7.27 -15.62 19.29
CA ALA A 147 -8.01 -16.30 18.24
C ALA A 147 -9.50 -16.07 18.48
N GLN A 148 -10.22 -15.46 17.53
CA GLN A 148 -11.67 -15.24 17.68
C GLN A 148 -12.44 -16.43 17.13
N GLY A 149 -11.98 -16.98 16.00
CA GLY A 149 -12.34 -18.28 15.46
C GLY A 149 -13.21 -18.17 14.22
N ASP A 150 -14.14 -19.10 14.06
CA ASP A 150 -15.21 -18.90 13.06
C ASP A 150 -16.19 -17.85 13.62
N GLY A 151 -17.01 -17.23 12.79
CA GLY A 151 -18.04 -16.32 13.28
C GLY A 151 -18.17 -15.08 12.42
N LEU A 152 -18.66 -13.99 13.01
CA LEU A 152 -18.54 -12.65 12.44
C LEU A 152 -18.03 -11.76 13.56
N ASP A 153 -16.73 -11.83 13.77
CA ASP A 153 -16.07 -11.31 14.96
C ASP A 153 -15.66 -9.86 14.78
N THR A 154 -15.65 -9.13 15.90
CA THR A 154 -15.17 -7.76 15.93
C THR A 154 -13.92 -7.62 16.78
N PHE A 155 -12.94 -6.92 16.23
CA PHE A 155 -11.68 -6.58 16.89
C PHE A 155 -11.48 -5.06 16.87
N VAL A 156 -11.30 -4.45 18.04
CA VAL A 156 -10.99 -3.02 18.17
C VAL A 156 -9.76 -2.83 19.04
N MET A 157 -8.71 -2.22 18.46
CA MET A 157 -7.48 -1.90 19.17
C MET A 157 -7.11 -0.43 19.05
N SER A 158 -7.03 0.26 20.20
CA SER A 158 -6.54 1.65 20.28
C SER A 158 -5.22 1.80 21.04
N GLY A 159 -4.74 0.74 21.71
CA GLY A 159 -3.53 0.76 22.52
C GLY A 159 -3.16 -0.64 23.03
N GLY A 160 -2.07 -0.74 23.81
CA GLY A 160 -1.59 -2.00 24.37
C GLY A 160 -0.78 -2.86 23.39
N THR A 161 -0.47 -4.11 23.76
CA THR A 161 0.34 -5.05 22.96
C THR A 161 -0.23 -6.46 22.90
N ILE A 162 -0.47 -6.98 21.69
CA ILE A 162 -0.60 -8.41 21.42
C ILE A 162 0.77 -8.91 20.98
N THR A 163 1.43 -9.67 21.84
CA THR A 163 2.87 -9.98 21.68
C THR A 163 3.17 -10.95 20.54
N ARG A 164 2.22 -11.85 20.24
CA ARG A 164 2.35 -12.86 19.18
C ARG A 164 1.34 -12.60 18.07
N ALA A 165 0.21 -13.31 18.02
CA ALA A 165 -0.71 -13.26 16.88
C ALA A 165 -2.12 -12.80 17.26
N PHE A 166 -2.76 -12.08 16.35
CA PHE A 166 -4.21 -11.98 16.23
C PHE A 166 -4.61 -12.88 15.06
N GLU A 167 -5.42 -13.90 15.34
CA GLU A 167 -5.85 -14.91 14.39
C GLU A 167 -7.38 -14.97 14.29
N ASP A 168 -7.87 -15.48 13.15
CA ASP A 168 -9.27 -15.87 12.94
C ASP A 168 -10.23 -14.76 13.35
N GLY A 169 -10.22 -13.62 12.67
CA GLY A 169 -11.18 -12.57 12.97
C GLY A 169 -11.61 -11.88 11.70
N ASP A 170 -12.84 -11.37 11.67
CA ASP A 170 -13.47 -10.88 10.43
C ASP A 170 -13.35 -9.37 10.25
N ARG A 171 -13.69 -8.61 11.30
CA ARG A 171 -13.72 -7.13 11.23
C ARG A 171 -12.83 -6.51 12.28
N ALA A 172 -11.66 -6.06 11.83
CA ALA A 172 -10.64 -5.46 12.68
C ALA A 172 -10.43 -3.97 12.43
N VAL A 173 -10.41 -3.19 13.52
CA VAL A 173 -10.08 -1.77 13.52
C VAL A 173 -8.90 -1.51 14.47
N MET A 174 -7.79 -1.00 13.92
CA MET A 174 -6.58 -0.69 14.66
C MET A 174 -6.22 0.80 14.52
N THR A 175 -6.38 1.55 15.61
CA THR A 175 -6.01 2.98 15.66
C THR A 175 -4.73 3.24 16.46
N GLY A 176 -4.21 2.22 17.15
CA GLY A 176 -3.02 2.32 18.00
C GLY A 176 -2.58 0.93 18.51
N GLY A 177 -1.58 0.92 19.38
CA GLY A 177 -1.05 -0.33 19.96
C GLY A 177 -0.08 -1.09 19.05
N THR A 178 0.31 -2.30 19.47
CA THR A 178 1.24 -3.17 18.73
C THR A 178 0.75 -4.60 18.66
N ILE A 179 0.79 -5.21 17.47
CA ILE A 179 0.50 -6.63 17.26
C ILE A 179 1.76 -7.28 16.67
N GLY A 180 2.14 -8.47 17.13
CA GLY A 180 3.25 -9.22 16.54
C GLY A 180 2.98 -9.59 15.08
N ARG A 181 1.80 -10.16 14.79
CA ARG A 181 1.35 -10.63 13.48
C ARG A 181 -0.18 -10.67 13.42
N VAL A 182 -0.75 -10.43 12.25
CA VAL A 182 -2.20 -10.59 12.01
C VAL A 182 -2.44 -11.67 10.95
N ASP A 183 -3.41 -12.54 11.22
CA ASP A 183 -3.72 -13.75 10.46
C ASP A 183 -5.21 -14.07 10.48
N MET A 184 -6.00 -13.40 9.64
CA MET A 184 -7.48 -13.49 9.67
C MET A 184 -8.03 -14.77 9.02
N LYS A 185 -7.17 -15.57 8.40
CA LYS A 185 -7.46 -16.91 7.82
C LYS A 185 -8.59 -16.91 6.78
N LEU A 186 -9.56 -17.83 6.83
CA LEU A 186 -10.55 -17.97 5.76
C LEU A 186 -11.74 -17.09 6.13
N ASP A 187 -12.19 -16.20 5.23
CA ASP A 187 -13.50 -15.52 5.22
C ASP A 187 -13.40 -14.22 4.41
N ASN A 188 -14.46 -13.40 4.38
CA ASN A 188 -14.40 -12.07 3.76
C ASN A 188 -13.98 -11.04 4.81
N ASN A 189 -12.68 -10.82 4.94
CA ASN A 189 -12.10 -10.08 6.05
C ASN A 189 -12.00 -8.58 5.78
N VAL A 190 -12.13 -7.77 6.83
CA VAL A 190 -11.97 -6.31 6.79
C VAL A 190 -10.96 -5.89 7.85
N PHE A 191 -9.82 -5.33 7.41
CA PHE A 191 -8.80 -4.77 8.31
C PHE A 191 -8.60 -3.28 8.04
N GLU A 192 -9.02 -2.44 8.99
CA GLU A 192 -8.88 -0.98 8.94
C GLU A 192 -7.79 -0.52 9.92
N MET A 193 -6.72 0.10 9.41
CA MET A 193 -5.59 0.57 10.20
C MET A 193 -5.35 2.07 9.99
N SER A 194 -5.52 2.85 11.06
CA SER A 194 -5.24 4.30 11.07
C SER A 194 -4.07 4.69 11.98
N GLY A 195 -3.49 3.73 12.70
CA GLY A 195 -2.36 3.94 13.62
C GLY A 195 -1.84 2.63 14.20
N GLY A 196 -0.83 2.72 15.07
CA GLY A 196 -0.21 1.55 15.70
C GLY A 196 0.80 0.82 14.81
N SER A 197 1.21 -0.39 15.22
CA SER A 197 2.25 -1.17 14.54
C SER A 197 1.92 -2.67 14.49
N ILE A 198 1.98 -3.26 13.29
CA ILE A 198 2.10 -4.71 13.11
C ILE A 198 3.58 -5.01 12.86
N ILE A 199 4.20 -5.83 13.71
CA ILE A 199 5.64 -6.09 13.65
C ILE A 199 6.00 -6.90 12.40
N ASN A 200 5.20 -7.94 12.11
CA ASN A 200 5.41 -8.84 10.99
C ASN A 200 4.32 -8.62 9.91
N ASN A 201 3.77 -9.71 9.37
CA ASN A 201 2.81 -9.66 8.27
C ASN A 201 1.38 -9.38 8.75
N LEU A 202 0.59 -8.82 7.84
CA LEU A 202 -0.86 -8.81 7.86
C LEU A 202 -1.34 -9.76 6.76
N VAL A 203 -2.04 -10.83 7.13
CA VAL A 203 -2.55 -11.84 6.19
C VAL A 203 -4.05 -12.00 6.39
N THR A 204 -4.83 -11.87 5.33
CA THR A 204 -6.30 -12.05 5.37
C THR A 204 -6.78 -13.36 4.74
N GLY A 205 -5.92 -14.10 4.04
CA GLY A 205 -6.18 -15.49 3.65
C GLY A 205 -7.00 -15.65 2.36
N PHE A 206 -8.11 -16.40 2.35
CA PHE A 206 -8.93 -16.58 1.14
C PHE A 206 -10.32 -15.98 1.37
N GLY A 207 -10.90 -15.39 0.33
CA GLY A 207 -12.19 -14.73 0.38
C GLY A 207 -12.13 -13.42 -0.37
N ARG A 208 -13.10 -12.55 -0.17
CA ARG A 208 -13.05 -11.17 -0.64
C ARG A 208 -12.69 -10.28 0.54
N ASP A 209 -11.42 -9.92 0.60
CA ASP A 209 -10.84 -9.17 1.68
C ASP A 209 -10.76 -7.68 1.36
N THR A 210 -10.79 -6.87 2.41
CA THR A 210 -10.64 -5.42 2.33
C THR A 210 -9.64 -4.94 3.37
N ILE A 211 -8.52 -4.41 2.91
CA ILE A 211 -7.50 -3.79 3.77
C ILE A 211 -7.45 -2.30 3.49
N THR A 212 -7.63 -1.49 4.53
CA THR A 212 -7.49 -0.03 4.46
C THR A 212 -6.41 0.46 5.41
N LEU A 213 -5.33 1.01 4.88
CA LEU A 213 -4.24 1.61 5.63
C LEU A 213 -4.21 3.12 5.44
N SER A 214 -4.61 3.88 6.46
CA SER A 214 -4.53 5.34 6.47
C SER A 214 -3.44 5.88 7.41
N GLY A 215 -2.82 5.04 8.23
CA GLY A 215 -1.76 5.41 9.17
C GLY A 215 -1.15 4.20 9.90
N GLY A 216 -0.06 4.41 10.64
CA GLY A 216 0.66 3.35 11.33
C GLY A 216 1.70 2.62 10.47
N SER A 217 2.18 1.46 10.93
CA SER A 217 3.23 0.70 10.21
C SER A 217 3.00 -0.81 10.22
N ILE A 218 3.23 -1.46 9.08
CA ILE A 218 3.30 -2.90 8.91
C ILE A 218 4.75 -3.25 8.56
N GLY A 219 5.42 -3.97 9.46
CA GLY A 219 6.84 -4.31 9.31
C GLY A 219 7.10 -5.41 8.28
N GLY A 220 6.14 -6.31 8.09
CA GLY A 220 6.16 -7.36 7.08
C GLY A 220 5.35 -7.01 5.83
N ALA A 221 4.97 -8.04 5.08
CA ALA A 221 4.14 -7.93 3.90
C ALA A 221 2.64 -7.92 4.26
N VAL A 222 1.86 -7.31 3.38
CA VAL A 222 0.41 -7.50 3.32
C VAL A 222 0.12 -8.60 2.29
N SER A 223 -0.69 -9.60 2.65
CA SER A 223 -1.05 -10.73 1.77
C SER A 223 -2.53 -11.03 1.87
N VAL A 224 -3.24 -10.93 0.75
CA VAL A 224 -4.69 -11.23 0.65
C VAL A 224 -5.00 -12.55 -0.08
N SER A 225 -3.95 -13.24 -0.55
CA SER A 225 -3.91 -14.62 -1.06
C SER A 225 -4.89 -15.03 -2.17
N GLY A 226 -6.21 -15.06 -1.96
CA GLY A 226 -7.08 -15.52 -3.04
C GLY A 226 -8.53 -15.11 -2.93
N GLY A 227 -9.02 -14.52 -4.01
CA GLY A 227 -10.34 -13.96 -4.21
C GLY A 227 -10.22 -12.58 -4.85
N ASP A 228 -11.32 -11.84 -4.96
CA ASP A 228 -11.31 -10.53 -5.62
C ASP A 228 -11.13 -9.43 -4.55
N ASP A 229 -9.89 -9.12 -4.18
CA ASP A 229 -9.57 -8.35 -2.98
C ASP A 229 -9.44 -6.84 -3.20
N GLN A 230 -9.54 -6.07 -2.11
CA GLN A 230 -9.38 -4.62 -2.13
C GLN A 230 -8.34 -4.15 -1.12
N ILE A 231 -7.28 -3.50 -1.62
CA ILE A 231 -6.22 -2.94 -0.78
C ILE A 231 -6.13 -1.44 -1.04
N THR A 232 -6.35 -0.64 0.00
CA THR A 232 -6.24 0.82 -0.04
C THR A 232 -5.14 1.30 0.89
N VAL A 233 -4.20 2.08 0.34
CA VAL A 233 -3.14 2.76 1.10
C VAL A 233 -3.28 4.26 0.88
N SER A 234 -3.59 4.99 1.94
CA SER A 234 -3.66 6.45 1.91
C SER A 234 -2.72 7.16 2.90
N GLY A 235 -2.01 6.38 3.71
CA GLY A 235 -1.05 6.84 4.70
C GLY A 235 -0.27 5.66 5.28
N GLY A 236 0.53 5.92 6.32
CA GLY A 236 1.32 4.87 6.98
C GLY A 236 2.45 4.28 6.12
N GLU A 237 2.93 3.11 6.53
CA GLU A 237 4.06 2.42 5.90
C GLU A 237 3.86 0.90 5.88
N ILE A 238 3.98 0.28 4.72
CA ILE A 238 4.11 -1.18 4.53
C ILE A 238 5.56 -1.45 4.10
N ARG A 239 6.31 -2.21 4.89
CA ARG A 239 7.74 -2.44 4.62
C ARG A 239 8.01 -3.66 3.75
N GLY A 240 7.21 -4.72 3.89
CA GLY A 240 7.40 -5.99 3.16
C GLY A 240 6.74 -6.05 1.79
N GLY A 241 6.06 -4.98 1.35
CA GLY A 241 5.30 -4.96 0.10
C GLY A 241 3.90 -5.58 0.22
N ILE A 242 3.24 -5.73 -0.92
CA ILE A 242 1.88 -6.26 -1.06
C ILE A 242 1.90 -7.47 -2.00
N ARG A 243 1.11 -8.50 -1.67
CA ARG A 243 0.87 -9.69 -2.49
C ARG A 243 -0.64 -9.92 -2.57
N ALA A 244 -1.22 -9.68 -3.76
CA ALA A 244 -2.65 -9.86 -3.98
C ALA A 244 -2.97 -11.34 -4.31
N SER A 245 -2.17 -11.92 -5.20
CA SER A 245 -2.12 -13.37 -5.52
C SER A 245 -3.18 -13.82 -6.51
N PHE A 246 -4.23 -14.54 -6.14
CA PHE A 246 -5.21 -15.06 -7.13
C PHE A 246 -6.51 -14.28 -7.09
N GLY A 247 -7.05 -13.91 -8.25
CA GLY A 247 -8.36 -13.26 -8.38
C GLY A 247 -8.23 -11.85 -8.94
N ASN A 248 -9.35 -11.17 -9.16
CA ASN A 248 -9.34 -9.84 -9.76
C ASN A 248 -9.24 -8.78 -8.66
N ASP A 249 -8.03 -8.33 -8.41
CA ASP A 249 -7.69 -7.52 -7.26
C ASP A 249 -7.69 -6.02 -7.58
N SER A 250 -8.05 -5.21 -6.58
CA SER A 250 -8.02 -3.76 -6.66
C SER A 250 -7.03 -3.15 -5.67
N PHE A 251 -6.01 -2.48 -6.20
CA PHE A 251 -5.05 -1.72 -5.40
C PHE A 251 -5.22 -0.21 -5.59
N ASN A 252 -5.53 0.50 -4.51
CA ASN A 252 -5.70 1.95 -4.49
C ASN A 252 -4.62 2.62 -3.63
N TRP A 253 -3.70 3.35 -4.26
CA TRP A 253 -2.69 4.15 -3.55
C TRP A 253 -3.03 5.64 -3.69
N LEU A 254 -3.49 6.24 -2.59
CA LEU A 254 -4.21 7.51 -2.61
C LEU A 254 -3.53 8.57 -1.73
N ASN A 255 -3.14 9.72 -2.30
CA ASN A 255 -2.63 10.91 -1.60
C ASN A 255 -1.30 10.76 -0.83
N GLY A 256 -0.92 9.56 -0.37
CA GLY A 256 0.28 9.34 0.42
C GLY A 256 0.43 7.90 0.93
N GLY A 257 1.26 7.73 1.95
CA GLY A 257 1.67 6.43 2.46
C GLY A 257 2.83 5.83 1.68
N TYR A 258 3.52 4.86 2.28
CA TYR A 258 4.66 4.18 1.67
C TYR A 258 4.38 2.69 1.54
N VAL A 259 4.42 2.18 0.31
CA VAL A 259 4.60 0.75 0.07
C VAL A 259 6.03 0.53 -0.37
N ARG A 260 6.84 -0.02 0.53
CA ARG A 260 8.23 -0.38 0.22
C ARG A 260 8.26 -1.69 -0.55
N THR A 261 9.42 -2.02 -1.12
CA THR A 261 9.60 -3.27 -1.88
C THR A 261 8.61 -3.32 -3.04
N SER A 262 7.96 -4.44 -3.33
CA SER A 262 7.08 -4.59 -4.49
C SER A 262 5.60 -4.64 -4.11
N VAL A 263 4.75 -4.25 -5.05
CA VAL A 263 3.35 -4.67 -5.12
C VAL A 263 3.27 -5.69 -6.25
N ALA A 264 2.81 -6.89 -5.94
CA ALA A 264 2.55 -7.94 -6.92
C ALA A 264 1.06 -8.28 -6.88
N MET A 265 0.37 -8.02 -7.97
CA MET A 265 -1.07 -8.31 -8.11
C MET A 265 -1.27 -9.78 -8.48
N ALA A 266 -0.54 -10.26 -9.49
CA ALA A 266 -0.38 -11.68 -9.86
C ALA A 266 -1.50 -12.22 -10.76
N ASP A 267 -2.13 -13.36 -10.44
CA ASP A 267 -3.02 -14.05 -11.37
C ASP A 267 -4.43 -13.44 -11.31
N GLY A 268 -4.88 -12.81 -12.39
CA GLY A 268 -6.21 -12.21 -12.42
C GLY A 268 -6.30 -11.06 -13.40
N ASN A 269 -7.44 -10.41 -13.50
CA ASN A 269 -7.56 -9.14 -14.23
C ASN A 269 -7.58 -8.01 -13.22
N ASP A 270 -6.39 -7.49 -12.91
CA ASP A 270 -6.16 -6.61 -11.79
C ASP A 270 -6.30 -5.14 -12.15
N THR A 271 -6.64 -4.31 -11.15
CA THR A 271 -6.70 -2.87 -11.32
C THR A 271 -5.91 -2.16 -10.23
N ALA A 272 -4.94 -1.34 -10.64
CA ALA A 272 -4.24 -0.42 -9.75
C ALA A 272 -4.54 1.04 -10.08
N ARG A 273 -4.83 1.85 -9.05
CA ARG A 273 -5.01 3.30 -9.16
C ARG A 273 -4.03 4.04 -8.27
N LEU A 274 -3.24 4.91 -8.89
CA LEU A 274 -2.31 5.82 -8.25
C LEU A 274 -2.88 7.24 -8.30
N TYR A 275 -3.41 7.72 -7.18
CA TYR A 275 -4.13 8.99 -7.12
C TYR A 275 -3.40 10.05 -6.31
N ASN A 276 -3.18 11.22 -6.89
CA ASN A 276 -2.59 12.38 -6.21
C ASN A 276 -1.23 12.06 -5.55
N LEU A 277 -0.42 11.24 -6.23
CA LEU A 277 0.90 10.84 -5.75
C LEU A 277 2.01 11.62 -6.47
N SER A 278 3.13 11.79 -5.78
CA SER A 278 4.37 12.27 -6.39
C SER A 278 5.44 11.20 -6.32
N GLU A 279 6.51 11.33 -7.11
CA GLU A 279 7.64 10.41 -7.10
C GLU A 279 8.27 10.26 -5.70
N TYR A 280 8.07 11.23 -4.80
CA TYR A 280 8.47 11.10 -3.39
C TYR A 280 7.85 9.87 -2.70
N PHE A 281 6.57 9.59 -2.92
CA PHE A 281 5.91 8.39 -2.38
C PHE A 281 6.23 7.14 -3.20
N LEU A 282 6.18 7.27 -4.52
CA LEU A 282 6.36 6.13 -5.44
C LEU A 282 7.78 5.57 -5.39
N SER A 283 8.79 6.41 -5.15
CA SER A 283 10.20 6.00 -5.09
C SER A 283 10.53 5.03 -3.95
N ALA A 284 9.64 4.87 -2.97
CA ALA A 284 9.81 3.90 -1.88
C ALA A 284 9.56 2.45 -2.33
N SER A 285 8.69 2.25 -3.32
CA SER A 285 8.50 0.96 -3.96
C SER A 285 9.66 0.66 -4.92
N SER A 286 9.94 -0.60 -5.20
CA SER A 286 10.83 -1.03 -6.28
C SER A 286 10.06 -1.38 -7.55
N GLN A 287 8.82 -1.86 -7.42
CA GLN A 287 8.01 -2.36 -8.54
C GLN A 287 6.51 -2.41 -8.20
N LEU A 288 5.66 -2.15 -9.18
CA LEU A 288 4.22 -2.38 -9.19
C LEU A 288 3.91 -3.25 -10.41
N ASP A 289 3.67 -4.53 -10.14
CA ASP A 289 3.57 -5.61 -11.12
C ASP A 289 2.13 -6.10 -11.21
N GLY A 290 1.51 -6.01 -12.40
CA GLY A 290 0.16 -6.55 -12.66
C GLY A 290 0.17 -8.08 -12.65
N GLY A 291 1.15 -8.69 -13.29
CA GLY A 291 1.24 -10.15 -13.41
C GLY A 291 0.58 -10.64 -14.69
N PRO A 292 0.18 -11.92 -14.75
CA PRO A 292 -0.58 -12.43 -15.88
C PRO A 292 -2.06 -12.09 -15.79
N GLY A 293 -2.61 -11.53 -16.87
CA GLY A 293 -3.97 -11.03 -16.84
C GLY A 293 -4.27 -10.07 -17.99
N ASP A 294 -5.48 -9.52 -17.97
CA ASP A 294 -5.79 -8.28 -18.66
C ASP A 294 -5.84 -7.13 -17.62
N ASP A 295 -4.67 -6.56 -17.30
CA ASP A 295 -4.50 -5.65 -16.17
C ASP A 295 -4.62 -4.16 -16.55
N VAL A 296 -5.06 -3.36 -15.59
CA VAL A 296 -5.28 -1.90 -15.76
C VAL A 296 -4.56 -1.08 -14.69
N LEU A 297 -3.63 -0.24 -15.12
CA LEU A 297 -2.96 0.77 -14.28
C LEU A 297 -3.42 2.18 -14.61
N ILE A 298 -3.97 2.88 -13.62
CA ILE A 298 -4.47 4.24 -13.75
C ILE A 298 -3.62 5.18 -12.91
N PHE A 299 -2.98 6.15 -13.56
CA PHE A 299 -2.39 7.31 -12.93
C PHE A 299 -3.38 8.46 -12.97
N ASP A 300 -3.74 9.00 -11.82
CA ASP A 300 -4.71 10.08 -11.71
C ASP A 300 -4.14 11.22 -10.87
N ASN A 301 -3.91 12.38 -11.50
CA ASN A 301 -3.21 13.51 -10.89
C ASN A 301 -1.88 13.08 -10.22
N THR A 302 -1.14 12.18 -10.87
CA THR A 302 0.07 11.58 -10.31
C THR A 302 1.32 12.02 -11.09
N ARG A 303 2.45 12.18 -10.40
CA ARG A 303 3.76 12.50 -10.99
C ARG A 303 4.73 11.34 -10.73
N SER A 304 5.21 10.68 -11.80
CA SER A 304 6.19 9.60 -11.69
C SER A 304 7.31 9.72 -12.73
N ALA A 305 8.49 9.17 -12.43
CA ALA A 305 9.69 9.29 -13.28
C ALA A 305 10.44 7.98 -13.58
N ARG A 306 9.92 6.83 -13.14
CA ARG A 306 10.55 5.52 -13.34
C ARG A 306 9.60 4.56 -14.04
N PRO A 307 9.51 4.56 -15.38
CA PRO A 307 8.59 3.70 -16.11
C PRO A 307 8.84 2.20 -15.86
N GLU A 308 10.08 1.79 -15.60
CA GLU A 308 10.45 0.41 -15.30
C GLU A 308 9.87 -0.12 -13.99
N ARG A 309 9.31 0.76 -13.14
CA ARG A 309 8.57 0.36 -11.95
C ARG A 309 7.30 -0.41 -12.29
N TYR A 310 6.67 -0.07 -13.42
CA TYR A 310 5.36 -0.59 -13.81
C TYR A 310 5.57 -1.72 -14.80
N ALA A 311 5.33 -2.95 -14.37
CA ALA A 311 5.56 -4.15 -15.15
C ALA A 311 4.25 -4.90 -15.38
N ASN A 312 4.14 -5.56 -16.53
CA ASN A 312 3.03 -6.45 -16.88
C ASN A 312 1.67 -5.74 -16.73
N TRP A 313 1.48 -4.66 -17.49
CA TRP A 313 0.20 -3.94 -17.55
C TRP A 313 -0.25 -3.84 -19.01
N GLU A 314 -1.42 -4.41 -19.32
CA GLU A 314 -2.03 -4.40 -20.65
C GLU A 314 -2.59 -3.02 -20.99
N THR A 315 -3.13 -2.33 -20.00
CA THR A 315 -3.65 -0.96 -20.15
C THR A 315 -3.05 -0.03 -19.11
N VAL A 316 -2.35 1.00 -19.57
CA VAL A 316 -1.86 2.10 -18.73
C VAL A 316 -2.55 3.39 -19.14
N SER A 317 -3.15 4.11 -18.20
CA SER A 317 -3.86 5.37 -18.45
C SER A 317 -3.31 6.51 -17.60
N LEU A 318 -3.00 7.65 -18.24
CA LEU A 318 -2.53 8.87 -17.60
C LEU A 318 -3.64 9.93 -17.61
N ASP A 319 -4.28 10.15 -16.46
CA ASP A 319 -5.48 10.95 -16.32
C ASP A 319 -5.28 12.18 -15.43
N ASN A 320 -6.18 13.15 -15.58
CA ASN A 320 -6.36 14.31 -14.69
C ASN A 320 -5.07 15.07 -14.35
N GLY A 321 -4.27 15.44 -15.35
CA GLY A 321 -3.06 16.23 -15.12
C GLY A 321 -1.86 15.42 -14.65
N THR A 322 -1.91 14.10 -14.81
CA THR A 322 -0.78 13.21 -14.59
C THR A 322 0.43 13.60 -15.43
N GLN A 323 1.62 13.46 -14.84
CA GLN A 323 2.89 13.54 -15.56
C GLN A 323 3.68 12.24 -15.35
N LEU A 324 3.99 11.55 -16.44
CA LEU A 324 4.91 10.41 -16.45
C LEU A 324 6.17 10.79 -17.23
N ASP A 325 7.33 10.77 -16.57
CA ASP A 325 8.62 11.00 -17.20
C ASP A 325 9.25 9.67 -17.63
N LEU A 326 9.37 9.46 -18.95
CA LEU A 326 10.00 8.27 -19.51
C LEU A 326 11.51 8.45 -19.56
N ALA A 327 12.18 8.12 -18.46
CA ALA A 327 13.64 8.01 -18.38
C ALA A 327 14.20 6.63 -18.83
N GLY A 328 13.34 5.80 -19.43
CA GLY A 328 13.64 4.42 -19.77
C GLY A 328 12.55 3.78 -20.64
N LYS A 329 12.40 2.46 -20.51
CA LYS A 329 11.39 1.70 -21.25
C LYS A 329 10.14 1.51 -20.38
N LEU A 330 8.99 1.89 -20.89
CA LEU A 330 7.71 1.36 -20.43
C LEU A 330 7.37 0.15 -21.30
N ILE A 331 7.35 -1.02 -20.68
CA ILE A 331 6.97 -2.28 -21.34
C ILE A 331 5.50 -2.51 -21.06
N LEU A 332 4.71 -2.68 -22.12
CA LEU A 332 3.27 -2.93 -22.03
C LEU A 332 2.95 -4.39 -22.35
N GLY A 333 2.01 -4.93 -21.59
CA GLY A 333 1.63 -6.32 -21.60
C GLY A 333 2.63 -7.23 -20.88
N ASP A 334 2.36 -8.53 -20.95
CA ASP A 334 3.07 -9.58 -20.26
C ASP A 334 3.41 -10.75 -21.21
N SER A 335 3.74 -11.92 -20.66
CA SER A 335 4.06 -13.11 -21.45
C SER A 335 2.86 -13.74 -22.17
N VAL A 336 1.63 -13.41 -21.75
CA VAL A 336 0.37 -13.92 -22.31
C VAL A 336 -0.17 -12.95 -23.36
N SER A 337 -0.40 -11.69 -22.99
CA SER A 337 -0.93 -10.61 -23.83
C SER A 337 0.08 -10.13 -24.87
N ASN A 338 1.39 -10.27 -24.58
CA ASN A 338 2.53 -9.86 -25.39
C ASN A 338 2.65 -8.35 -25.67
N THR A 339 1.62 -7.55 -25.36
CA THR A 339 1.53 -6.13 -25.71
C THR A 339 0.45 -5.42 -24.92
N GLY A 340 0.34 -4.10 -25.09
CA GLY A 340 -0.68 -3.31 -24.44
C GLY A 340 -0.84 -1.90 -25.01
N VAL A 341 -1.62 -1.10 -24.30
CA VAL A 341 -2.05 0.24 -24.66
C VAL A 341 -1.64 1.24 -23.60
N LEU A 342 -1.04 2.36 -24.02
CA LEU A 342 -0.84 3.55 -23.20
C LEU A 342 -1.81 4.64 -23.68
N ASN A 343 -2.67 5.11 -22.79
CA ASN A 343 -3.56 6.24 -23.00
C ASN A 343 -3.03 7.48 -22.28
N VAL A 344 -2.84 8.57 -23.01
CA VAL A 344 -2.49 9.88 -22.44
C VAL A 344 -3.70 10.79 -22.59
N ALA A 345 -4.45 11.01 -21.51
CA ALA A 345 -5.65 11.82 -21.55
C ALA A 345 -5.36 13.32 -21.68
N ALA A 346 -6.37 14.09 -22.09
CA ALA A 346 -6.28 15.54 -22.16
C ALA A 346 -5.86 16.14 -20.81
N GLY A 347 -4.89 17.07 -20.84
CA GLY A 347 -4.32 17.68 -19.64
C GLY A 347 -3.17 16.89 -19.01
N SER A 348 -3.00 15.61 -19.32
CA SER A 348 -1.85 14.80 -18.87
C SER A 348 -0.66 14.96 -19.82
N THR A 349 0.54 14.66 -19.30
CA THR A 349 1.80 14.81 -20.02
C THR A 349 2.66 13.55 -19.90
N LEU A 350 3.16 13.07 -21.04
CA LEU A 350 4.23 12.08 -21.10
C LEU A 350 5.50 12.79 -21.56
N THR A 351 6.52 12.85 -20.72
CA THR A 351 7.80 13.45 -21.11
C THR A 351 8.77 12.36 -21.56
N SER A 352 9.66 12.68 -22.50
CA SER A 352 10.81 11.82 -22.81
C SER A 352 12.07 12.41 -22.19
N VAL A 353 12.69 11.66 -21.28
CA VAL A 353 13.90 12.07 -20.59
C VAL A 353 15.05 11.20 -21.08
N SER A 354 16.02 11.79 -21.78
CA SER A 354 17.19 11.07 -22.30
C SER A 354 16.84 9.89 -23.22
N SER A 355 15.82 10.08 -24.07
CA SER A 355 15.32 9.09 -25.04
C SER A 355 14.58 7.87 -24.45
N GLY A 356 13.40 8.13 -23.88
CA GLY A 356 12.48 7.10 -23.40
C GLY A 356 11.77 6.31 -24.51
N SER A 357 11.12 5.21 -24.14
CA SER A 357 10.38 4.38 -25.09
C SER A 357 9.15 3.70 -24.51
N VAL A 358 8.16 3.45 -25.37
CA VAL A 358 6.99 2.61 -25.11
C VAL A 358 7.07 1.42 -26.05
N VAL A 359 7.14 0.22 -25.47
CA VAL A 359 7.39 -1.02 -26.22
C VAL A 359 6.45 -2.14 -25.76
N PRO A 360 6.11 -3.08 -26.64
CA PRO A 360 5.40 -4.29 -26.23
C PRO A 360 6.34 -5.19 -25.42
N PHE A 361 5.77 -6.07 -24.60
CA PHE A 361 6.49 -7.16 -23.95
C PHE A 361 7.27 -8.02 -24.96
N ASN A 362 6.62 -8.38 -26.06
CA ASN A 362 7.22 -9.11 -27.16
C ASN A 362 7.38 -8.21 -28.40
N ALA A 363 8.61 -8.01 -28.84
CA ALA A 363 8.96 -7.11 -29.95
C ALA A 363 8.41 -7.52 -31.34
N THR A 364 7.76 -8.69 -31.46
CA THR A 364 7.03 -9.09 -32.67
C THR A 364 5.61 -8.52 -32.73
N PHE A 365 5.09 -8.04 -31.59
CA PHE A 365 3.80 -7.37 -31.47
C PHE A 365 3.97 -5.85 -31.51
N ARG A 366 2.88 -5.11 -31.33
CA ARG A 366 2.84 -3.65 -31.46
C ARG A 366 2.12 -3.04 -30.27
N ALA A 367 2.86 -2.31 -29.44
CA ALA A 367 2.23 -1.46 -28.42
C ALA A 367 1.42 -0.36 -29.10
N THR A 368 0.39 0.15 -28.44
CA THR A 368 -0.39 1.30 -28.95
C THR A 368 -0.30 2.47 -27.98
N LEU A 369 0.05 3.65 -28.50
CA LEU A 369 -0.02 4.89 -27.74
C LEU A 369 -1.15 5.78 -28.31
N ASN A 370 -2.16 6.04 -27.49
CA ASN A 370 -3.23 6.98 -27.78
C ASN A 370 -2.96 8.30 -27.07
N ASN A 371 -2.91 9.41 -27.81
CA ASN A 371 -2.50 10.71 -27.28
C ASN A 371 -3.59 11.79 -27.45
N ALA A 372 -4.36 12.04 -26.40
CA ALA A 372 -5.19 13.22 -26.24
C ALA A 372 -4.51 14.32 -25.39
N GLY A 373 -3.42 13.98 -24.70
CA GLY A 373 -2.63 14.88 -23.85
C GLY A 373 -1.45 15.53 -24.56
N THR A 374 -0.34 15.66 -23.84
CA THR A 374 0.91 16.25 -24.37
C THR A 374 2.04 15.22 -24.34
N LEU A 375 2.69 15.03 -25.48
CA LEU A 375 4.02 14.42 -25.55
C LEU A 375 5.06 15.54 -25.53
N ASP A 376 5.89 15.59 -24.49
CA ASP A 376 6.93 16.61 -24.34
C ASP A 376 8.33 16.00 -24.47
N LEU A 377 8.99 16.27 -25.60
CA LEU A 377 10.37 15.86 -25.86
C LEU A 377 11.32 17.07 -25.74
N SER A 378 10.83 18.24 -25.32
CA SER A 378 11.59 19.48 -25.25
C SER A 378 12.54 19.60 -24.04
N GLY A 379 12.68 18.52 -23.27
CA GLY A 379 13.65 18.39 -22.17
C GLY A 379 15.10 18.37 -22.67
N SER A 380 16.08 18.51 -21.77
CA SER A 380 17.52 18.40 -22.10
C SER A 380 17.98 16.94 -22.20
N PRO A 381 19.00 16.59 -23.03
CA PRO A 381 19.67 17.41 -24.05
C PRO A 381 18.81 17.64 -25.30
N LEU A 382 19.27 18.45 -26.25
CA LEU A 382 18.71 18.45 -27.62
C LEU A 382 18.95 17.07 -28.25
N THR A 383 18.09 16.65 -29.19
CA THR A 383 18.07 15.32 -29.83
C THR A 383 17.43 14.24 -28.97
N ASN A 384 16.54 14.65 -28.06
CA ASN A 384 15.72 13.70 -27.34
C ASN A 384 14.76 12.99 -28.29
N THR A 385 14.67 11.67 -28.16
CA THR A 385 13.74 10.86 -28.93
C THR A 385 12.63 10.29 -28.05
N LEU A 386 11.45 10.04 -28.59
CA LEU A 386 10.49 9.14 -27.96
C LEU A 386 10.25 7.99 -28.93
N LEU A 387 10.68 6.77 -28.56
CA LEU A 387 10.44 5.60 -29.39
C LEU A 387 9.11 4.94 -29.00
N ILE A 388 8.25 4.72 -29.99
CA ILE A 388 7.06 3.88 -29.88
C ILE A 388 7.27 2.68 -30.81
N ARG A 389 7.38 1.48 -30.25
CA ARG A 389 7.41 0.25 -31.05
C ARG A 389 5.99 -0.26 -31.25
N GLY A 390 5.32 0.26 -32.27
CA GLY A 390 3.93 -0.07 -32.59
C GLY A 390 3.18 1.13 -33.11
N ASN A 391 1.93 1.30 -32.69
CA ASN A 391 1.02 2.31 -33.23
C ASN A 391 1.04 3.59 -32.41
N TYR A 392 0.92 4.73 -33.10
CA TYR A 392 0.69 6.04 -32.52
C TYR A 392 -0.60 6.63 -33.08
N THR A 393 -1.55 6.96 -32.21
CA THR A 393 -2.81 7.58 -32.60
C THR A 393 -2.99 8.91 -31.87
N GLY A 394 -2.91 10.01 -32.61
CA GLY A 394 -3.26 11.33 -32.10
C GLY A 394 -4.78 11.49 -31.93
N GLN A 395 -5.24 11.93 -30.76
CA GLN A 395 -6.63 12.24 -30.45
C GLN A 395 -6.76 13.72 -30.09
N ASP A 396 -6.34 14.58 -31.02
CA ASP A 396 -6.17 16.03 -30.82
C ASP A 396 -5.14 16.41 -29.74
N GLY A 397 -4.20 15.51 -29.49
CA GLY A 397 -3.08 15.72 -28.58
C GLY A 397 -2.02 16.69 -29.11
N ARG A 398 -0.99 16.90 -28.29
CA ARG A 398 0.13 17.82 -28.56
C ARG A 398 1.46 17.07 -28.63
N LEU A 399 2.37 17.57 -29.44
CA LEU A 399 3.78 17.15 -29.50
C LEU A 399 4.68 18.39 -29.39
N LEU A 400 5.53 18.44 -28.38
CA LEU A 400 6.46 19.54 -28.14
C LEU A 400 7.89 19.09 -28.45
N LEU A 401 8.55 19.80 -29.35
CA LEU A 401 9.90 19.52 -29.83
C LEU A 401 10.76 20.78 -29.77
N ARG A 402 12.08 20.60 -29.75
CA ARG A 402 13.04 21.65 -30.06
C ARG A 402 13.90 21.24 -31.23
N SER A 403 14.33 22.24 -31.98
CA SER A 403 15.18 22.04 -33.15
C SER A 403 16.13 23.22 -33.29
N VAL A 404 17.36 22.97 -33.73
CA VAL A 404 18.22 24.03 -34.27
C VAL A 404 17.70 24.30 -35.68
N LEU A 405 17.00 25.41 -35.91
CA LEU A 405 16.48 25.69 -37.27
C LEU A 405 17.63 26.08 -38.22
N GLY A 406 18.00 25.14 -39.10
CA GLY A 406 19.06 25.25 -40.11
C GLY A 406 18.74 24.42 -41.36
N ASP A 407 19.72 23.71 -41.91
CA ASP A 407 19.54 22.81 -43.07
C ASP A 407 19.07 21.41 -42.64
N GLU A 408 18.92 20.48 -43.58
CA GLU A 408 18.50 19.09 -43.30
C GLU A 408 19.39 18.31 -42.31
N THR A 409 20.60 18.76 -41.99
CA THR A 409 21.49 18.11 -41.01
C THR A 409 21.28 18.60 -39.59
N SER A 410 20.34 19.53 -39.39
CA SER A 410 20.17 20.19 -38.11
C SER A 410 19.68 19.24 -37.02
N PRO A 411 20.25 19.31 -35.80
CA PRO A 411 19.79 18.50 -34.68
C PRO A 411 18.36 18.91 -34.26
N SER A 412 17.52 17.91 -34.02
CA SER A 412 16.14 18.07 -33.57
C SER A 412 15.76 16.96 -32.60
N ASP A 413 14.88 17.28 -31.66
CA ASP A 413 14.10 16.29 -30.93
C ASP A 413 13.16 15.58 -31.91
N ARG A 414 12.84 14.30 -31.66
CA ARG A 414 12.13 13.45 -32.63
C ARG A 414 11.20 12.41 -32.01
N LEU A 415 9.97 12.33 -32.50
CA LEU A 415 9.11 11.17 -32.25
C LEU A 415 9.49 10.05 -33.22
N VAL A 416 9.77 8.85 -32.74
CA VAL A 416 10.14 7.70 -33.56
C VAL A 416 9.06 6.63 -33.40
N VAL A 417 8.48 6.17 -34.51
CA VAL A 417 7.49 5.08 -34.52
C VAL A 417 8.01 3.94 -35.39
N ALA A 418 8.17 2.76 -34.80
CA ALA A 418 8.70 1.57 -35.47
C ALA A 418 7.60 0.52 -35.73
N GLN A 419 7.60 -0.11 -36.92
CA GLN A 419 6.73 -1.20 -37.38
C GLN A 419 5.22 -0.89 -37.52
N GLY A 420 4.66 0.04 -36.75
CA GLY A 420 3.21 0.27 -36.69
C GLY A 420 2.65 1.37 -37.59
N HIS A 421 1.55 1.96 -37.16
CA HIS A 421 0.83 2.99 -37.89
C HIS A 421 0.78 4.30 -37.10
N ILE A 422 1.03 5.41 -37.79
CA ILE A 422 0.94 6.78 -37.28
C ILE A 422 -0.33 7.42 -37.85
N GLY A 423 -1.37 7.55 -37.03
CA GLY A 423 -2.68 8.07 -37.45
C GLY A 423 -3.25 9.13 -36.52
N GLY A 424 -4.48 9.55 -36.82
CA GLY A 424 -5.22 10.52 -36.01
C GLY A 424 -4.84 11.98 -36.28
N SER A 425 -4.83 12.80 -35.23
CA SER A 425 -4.54 14.24 -35.28
C SER A 425 -3.70 14.67 -34.08
N THR A 426 -2.54 15.27 -34.34
CA THR A 426 -1.65 15.84 -33.31
C THR A 426 -1.15 17.22 -33.72
N SER A 427 -1.25 18.17 -32.80
CA SER A 427 -0.67 19.50 -32.91
C SER A 427 0.79 19.51 -32.51
N MET A 428 1.69 19.79 -33.45
CA MET A 428 3.13 19.92 -33.21
C MET A 428 3.50 21.37 -32.92
N THR A 429 4.26 21.59 -31.84
CA THR A 429 4.95 22.86 -31.57
C THR A 429 6.45 22.62 -31.59
N VAL A 430 7.18 23.42 -32.36
CA VAL A 430 8.65 23.36 -32.40
C VAL A 430 9.21 24.67 -31.88
N SER A 431 10.21 24.63 -31.00
CA SER A 431 10.96 25.81 -30.60
C SER A 431 12.36 25.82 -31.19
N ASN A 432 12.79 26.95 -31.75
CA ASN A 432 14.16 27.12 -32.23
C ASN A 432 15.14 27.22 -31.06
N LEU A 433 16.16 26.37 -31.05
CA LEU A 433 17.24 26.38 -30.05
C LEU A 433 18.54 26.91 -30.66
N GLY A 434 18.60 28.22 -30.92
CA GLY A 434 19.82 28.88 -31.41
C GLY A 434 20.15 28.64 -32.89
N GLY A 435 19.24 28.06 -33.67
CA GLY A 435 19.37 28.02 -35.13
C GLY A 435 19.32 29.42 -35.74
N VAL A 436 20.00 29.58 -36.88
CA VAL A 436 20.13 30.86 -37.62
C VAL A 436 19.37 30.86 -38.95
N GLY A 437 18.78 29.72 -39.31
CA GLY A 437 18.09 29.50 -40.58
C GLY A 437 19.03 29.10 -41.71
N ALA A 438 18.60 28.14 -42.52
CA ALA A 438 19.23 27.79 -43.79
C ALA A 438 18.19 27.16 -44.74
N LEU A 439 18.51 27.13 -46.04
CA LEU A 439 17.67 26.48 -47.04
C LEU A 439 17.78 24.96 -46.92
N THR A 440 16.67 24.25 -46.75
CA THR A 440 16.62 22.79 -46.85
C THR A 440 16.51 22.37 -48.31
N ARG A 441 17.42 21.52 -48.79
CA ARG A 441 17.47 21.07 -50.19
C ARG A 441 17.08 19.60 -50.38
N GLY A 442 17.16 18.82 -49.31
CA GLY A 442 16.77 17.41 -49.28
C GLY A 442 15.41 17.17 -48.63
N ASN A 443 15.34 16.18 -47.73
CA ASN A 443 14.10 15.81 -47.04
C ASN A 443 13.58 16.94 -46.15
N GLY A 444 14.48 17.70 -45.52
CA GLY A 444 14.19 18.66 -44.45
C GLY A 444 14.72 18.16 -43.11
N ILE A 445 14.51 18.94 -42.04
CA ILE A 445 14.87 18.54 -40.67
C ILE A 445 13.85 17.52 -40.17
N GLU A 446 14.27 16.29 -39.87
CA GLU A 446 13.35 15.24 -39.43
C GLU A 446 12.86 15.46 -38.00
N VAL A 447 11.54 15.46 -37.82
CA VAL A 447 10.87 15.69 -36.53
C VAL A 447 9.97 14.53 -36.11
N VAL A 448 9.55 13.71 -37.07
CA VAL A 448 8.94 12.40 -36.82
C VAL A 448 9.56 11.38 -37.77
N GLU A 449 10.05 10.27 -37.22
CA GLU A 449 10.60 9.15 -37.96
C GLU A 449 9.61 7.99 -37.97
N ALA A 450 9.26 7.52 -39.17
CA ALA A 450 8.59 6.23 -39.35
C ALA A 450 9.63 5.19 -39.76
N SER A 451 9.98 4.29 -38.85
CA SER A 451 11.05 3.28 -39.03
C SER A 451 10.51 1.86 -39.06
N ASP A 452 11.35 0.90 -39.47
CA ASP A 452 11.05 -0.53 -39.49
C ASP A 452 9.72 -0.89 -40.21
N GLY A 453 9.40 -0.18 -41.29
CA GLY A 453 8.18 -0.40 -42.07
C GLY A 453 6.92 0.30 -41.53
N ALA A 454 7.07 1.22 -40.56
CA ALA A 454 5.95 2.02 -40.09
C ALA A 454 5.34 2.88 -41.22
N THR A 455 4.03 3.10 -41.13
CA THR A 455 3.26 3.92 -42.08
C THR A 455 2.67 5.13 -41.39
N SER A 456 2.36 6.19 -42.15
CA SER A 456 1.75 7.39 -41.59
C SER A 456 0.63 7.94 -42.49
N ASP A 457 -0.40 8.48 -41.86
CA ASP A 457 -1.48 9.23 -42.51
C ASP A 457 -1.12 10.69 -42.73
N SER A 458 -1.66 11.31 -43.78
CA SER A 458 -1.41 12.73 -44.10
C SER A 458 -1.96 13.73 -43.08
N ALA A 459 -2.91 13.32 -42.24
CA ALA A 459 -3.54 14.16 -41.22
C ALA A 459 -2.90 14.03 -39.82
N ALA A 460 -1.96 13.10 -39.64
CA ALA A 460 -1.43 12.74 -38.33
C ALA A 460 -0.79 13.91 -37.57
N PHE A 461 -0.13 14.83 -38.28
CA PHE A 461 0.51 15.99 -37.67
C PHE A 461 0.19 17.29 -38.40
N ARG A 462 0.06 18.37 -37.62
CA ARG A 462 0.01 19.75 -38.11
C ARG A 462 0.91 20.64 -37.27
N LEU A 463 1.63 21.56 -37.91
CA LEU A 463 2.43 22.54 -37.20
C LEU A 463 1.51 23.64 -36.63
N GLN A 464 1.58 23.86 -35.32
CA GLN A 464 0.72 24.81 -34.62
C GLN A 464 1.30 26.22 -34.54
N ASN A 465 2.63 26.38 -34.55
CA ASN A 465 3.29 27.68 -34.48
C ASN A 465 3.98 28.06 -35.79
N SER A 466 4.12 29.36 -36.05
CA SER A 466 4.99 29.83 -37.14
C SER A 466 6.45 29.65 -36.76
N LEU A 467 7.26 29.13 -37.69
CA LEU A 467 8.69 28.90 -37.53
C LEU A 467 9.47 29.74 -38.53
N SER A 468 9.87 30.95 -38.14
CA SER A 468 10.72 31.82 -38.96
C SER A 468 12.03 32.09 -38.25
N VAL A 469 13.14 32.01 -38.98
CA VAL A 469 14.46 32.41 -38.50
C VAL A 469 15.32 32.94 -39.64
N GLY A 470 15.93 34.11 -39.44
CA GLY A 470 16.64 34.81 -40.50
C GLY A 470 15.73 35.09 -41.69
N ALA A 471 16.17 34.71 -42.90
CA ALA A 471 15.40 34.85 -44.13
C ALA A 471 14.48 33.65 -44.44
N TYR A 472 14.37 32.68 -43.52
CA TYR A 472 13.76 31.39 -43.78
C TYR A 472 12.51 31.18 -42.94
N GLN A 473 11.42 30.76 -43.60
CA GLN A 473 10.22 30.23 -42.97
C GLN A 473 10.20 28.71 -43.14
N TYR A 474 9.98 27.98 -42.05
CA TYR A 474 9.86 26.52 -42.02
C TYR A 474 8.39 26.11 -41.98
N TYR A 475 8.08 25.04 -42.72
CA TYR A 475 6.78 24.39 -42.79
C TYR A 475 6.94 22.89 -42.59
N LEU A 476 5.91 22.25 -42.03
CA LEU A 476 5.87 20.82 -41.81
C LEU A 476 5.33 20.09 -43.04
N PHE A 477 6.05 19.06 -43.50
CA PHE A 477 5.65 18.20 -44.61
C PHE A 477 5.76 16.72 -44.23
N LYS A 478 4.79 15.93 -44.67
CA LYS A 478 4.89 14.48 -44.70
C LYS A 478 5.67 14.03 -45.94
N GLY A 479 6.55 13.05 -45.75
CA GLY A 479 7.33 12.42 -46.80
C GLY A 479 8.58 13.22 -47.15
N GLY A 480 9.73 12.55 -47.30
CA GLY A 480 10.97 13.15 -47.79
C GLY A 480 11.09 13.14 -49.33
N ALA A 481 12.24 13.59 -49.82
CA ALA A 481 12.64 13.57 -51.23
C ALA A 481 13.38 12.27 -51.64
N THR A 482 13.80 11.44 -50.66
CA THR A 482 14.48 10.16 -50.89
C THR A 482 13.51 8.98 -50.75
N ALA A 483 13.71 7.91 -51.52
CA ALA A 483 12.93 6.68 -51.36
C ALA A 483 13.04 6.13 -49.93
N GLY A 484 11.93 5.63 -49.37
CA GLY A 484 11.85 5.11 -48.00
C GLY A 484 11.56 6.16 -46.93
N SER A 485 11.45 7.44 -47.29
CA SER A 485 11.13 8.54 -46.37
C SER A 485 9.68 9.00 -46.42
N GLU A 486 8.81 8.30 -47.16
CA GLU A 486 7.44 8.72 -47.50
C GLU A 486 6.51 8.80 -46.28
N ASN A 487 6.87 8.12 -45.18
CA ASN A 487 6.10 8.04 -43.95
C ASN A 487 6.64 8.89 -42.80
N SER A 488 7.85 9.45 -42.93
CA SER A 488 8.42 10.39 -41.95
C SER A 488 7.93 11.82 -42.18
N TRP A 489 8.16 12.69 -41.20
CA TRP A 489 7.77 14.11 -41.26
C TRP A 489 8.96 15.04 -41.04
N TYR A 490 9.00 16.09 -41.85
CA TYR A 490 10.16 16.98 -41.98
C TYR A 490 9.75 18.45 -41.93
N LEU A 491 10.59 19.29 -41.31
CA LEU A 491 10.53 20.74 -41.46
C LEU A 491 11.33 21.14 -42.70
N ARG A 492 10.70 21.84 -43.65
CA ARG A 492 11.35 22.39 -44.84
C ARG A 492 11.26 23.90 -44.86
N SER A 493 12.36 24.55 -45.22
CA SER A 493 12.42 26.00 -45.32
C SER A 493 12.16 26.53 -46.73
N ALA A 494 11.62 27.73 -46.77
CA ALA A 494 11.54 28.57 -47.95
C ALA A 494 12.06 29.98 -47.63
N VAL A 495 12.63 30.65 -48.62
CA VAL A 495 13.08 32.05 -48.46
C VAL A 495 11.85 32.97 -48.45
N ILE A 496 11.77 33.85 -47.46
CA ILE A 496 10.73 34.87 -47.38
C ILE A 496 11.08 35.96 -48.41
N SER A 497 10.24 36.11 -49.44
CA SER A 497 10.39 37.20 -50.41
C SER A 497 9.83 38.49 -49.78
N PRO A 498 10.58 39.61 -49.77
CA PRO A 498 10.04 40.88 -49.30
C PRO A 498 8.88 41.33 -50.20
N ALA A 499 7.87 41.98 -49.61
CA ALA A 499 6.74 42.52 -50.36
C ALA A 499 7.25 43.48 -51.45
N GLU A 500 6.71 43.34 -52.67
CA GLU A 500 7.08 44.20 -53.80
C GLU A 500 6.79 45.68 -53.44
N PRO A 501 7.75 46.61 -53.63
CA PRO A 501 7.51 48.01 -53.33
C PRO A 501 6.32 48.53 -54.13
N ALA A 502 5.41 49.28 -53.48
CA ALA A 502 4.31 49.91 -54.18
C ALA A 502 4.86 50.75 -55.36
N PRO A 503 4.27 50.64 -56.56
CA PRO A 503 4.76 51.36 -57.73
C PRO A 503 4.78 52.86 -57.45
N VAL A 504 5.94 53.48 -57.62
CA VAL A 504 6.10 54.92 -57.48
C VAL A 504 5.36 55.58 -58.64
N ILE A 505 4.27 56.29 -58.36
CA ILE A 505 3.56 57.08 -59.38
C ILE A 505 4.42 58.31 -59.69
N PRO A 506 4.94 58.48 -60.92
CA PRO A 506 5.70 59.68 -61.28
C PRO A 506 4.78 60.92 -61.34
N PRO A 507 5.32 62.12 -61.04
CA PRO A 507 4.55 63.37 -60.88
C PRO A 507 3.95 63.92 -62.18
#